data_AF-M5AG07-F1
#
_entry.id   AF-M5AG07-F1
#
_cell.length_a   1.000
_cell.length_b   1.000
_cell.length_c   1.000
_cell.angle_alpha   90.00
_cell.angle_beta   90.00
_cell.angle_gamma   90.00
#
_symmetry.space_group_name_H-M   'P 1'
#
loop_
_entity.id
_entity.type
_entity.pdbx_description
1 polymer ?
#
loop_
_entity_poly.entity_id
_entity_poly.type
_entity_poly.pdbx_seq_one_letter_code
_entity_poly.pdbx_strand_id
1 'polypeptide(L)' 'MGNNPFSAPSIEDAKLYASWGLDIGYMVNWCITPDQYKDITGKDYQAPTENE' A
#
# COMPACT_ATOMS: atom_id res chain seq x y z
N MET A 1 20.43 14.93 -0.69
CA MET A 1 19.97 13.58 -0.32
C MET A 1 19.50 12.92 -1.59
N GLY A 2 20.16 11.83 -2.01
CA GLY A 2 19.97 11.23 -3.33
C GLY A 2 18.56 10.68 -3.48
N ASN A 3 17.83 11.16 -4.49
CA ASN A 3 16.55 10.61 -4.87
C ASN A 3 16.81 9.27 -5.58
N ASN A 4 16.93 8.19 -4.81
CA ASN A 4 17.05 6.85 -5.38
C ASN A 4 15.73 6.53 -6.11
N PRO A 5 15.72 6.35 -7.44
CA PRO A 5 14.49 6.04 -8.19
C PRO A 5 13.97 4.62 -7.93
N PHE A 6 14.70 3.83 -7.13
CA PHE A 6 14.39 2.47 -6.70
C PHE A 6 14.21 2.35 -5.18
N SER A 7 13.93 3.46 -4.48
CA SER A 7 13.52 3.36 -3.08
C SER A 7 12.26 2.50 -3.02
N ALA A 8 12.27 1.47 -2.18
CA ALA A 8 11.10 0.65 -1.93
C ALA A 8 9.89 1.57 -1.68
N PRO A 9 8.70 1.23 -2.22
CA PRO A 9 7.50 2.05 -2.03
C PRO A 9 7.38 2.38 -0.54
N SER A 10 7.16 3.64 -0.21
CA SER A 10 7.07 4.07 1.19
C SER A 10 5.61 4.20 1.61
N ILE A 11 5.35 4.31 2.92
CA ILE A 11 4.00 4.58 3.45
C ILE A 11 3.40 5.85 2.82
N GLU A 12 4.23 6.82 2.46
CA GLU A 12 3.80 8.06 1.79
C GLU A 12 3.22 7.80 0.39
N ASP A 13 3.82 6.88 -0.39
CA ASP A 13 3.30 6.48 -1.70
C ASP A 13 1.94 5.77 -1.55
N ALA A 14 1.78 4.92 -0.53
CA ALA A 14 0.51 4.27 -0.25
C ALA A 14 -0.60 5.28 0.06
N LYS A 15 -0.30 6.33 0.85
CA LYS A 15 -1.25 7.42 1.10
C LYS A 15 -1.59 8.20 -0.17
N LEU A 16 -0.61 8.46 -1.01
CA LEU A 16 -0.81 9.16 -2.28
C LEU A 16 -1.71 8.36 -3.23
N TYR A 17 -1.41 7.07 -3.41
CA TYR A 17 -2.17 6.18 -4.28
C TYR A 17 -3.60 5.97 -3.77
N ALA A 18 -3.78 5.82 -2.45
CA ALA A 18 -5.11 5.77 -1.86
C ALA A 18 -5.89 7.08 -2.08
N SER A 19 -5.24 8.24 -2.00
CA SER A 19 -5.84 9.55 -2.31
C SER A 19 -6.29 9.65 -3.76
N TRP A 20 -5.59 8.97 -4.68
CA TRP A 20 -6.00 8.83 -6.08
C TRP A 20 -7.10 7.78 -6.31
N GLY A 21 -7.53 7.07 -5.27
CA GLY A 21 -8.50 5.99 -5.37
C GLY A 21 -7.94 4.70 -5.98
N LEU A 22 -6.62 4.54 -6.02
CA LEU A 22 -5.97 3.31 -6.46
C LEU A 22 -6.02 2.27 -5.34
N ASP A 23 -6.11 0.99 -5.73
CA ASP A 23 -5.98 -0.10 -4.77
C ASP A 23 -4.51 -0.24 -4.33
N ILE A 24 -4.27 -0.05 -3.04
CA ILE A 24 -2.96 -0.18 -2.41
C ILE A 24 -2.78 -1.52 -1.70
N GLY A 25 -3.64 -2.51 -1.99
CA GLY A 25 -3.60 -3.82 -1.35
C GLY A 25 -2.27 -4.53 -1.61
N TYR A 26 -1.73 -4.38 -2.82
CA TYR A 26 -0.40 -4.92 -3.18
C TYR A 26 0.72 -4.36 -2.29
N MET A 27 0.56 -3.14 -1.77
CA MET A 27 1.57 -2.48 -0.92
C MET A 27 1.62 -3.08 0.48
N VAL A 28 0.58 -3.80 0.91
CA VAL A 28 0.53 -4.48 2.22
C VAL A 28 1.60 -5.58 2.34
N ASN A 29 1.98 -6.20 1.22
CA ASN A 29 3.09 -7.16 1.21
C ASN A 29 4.47 -6.50 1.10
N TRP A 30 4.53 -5.20 0.81
CA TRP A 30 5.77 -4.53 0.43
C TRP A 30 6.22 -3.49 1.46
N CYS A 31 5.32 -2.62 1.93
CA CYS A 31 5.70 -1.44 2.71
C CYS A 31 4.73 -0.95 3.77
N ILE A 32 3.49 -1.47 3.80
CA ILE A 32 2.50 -1.12 4.82
C ILE A 32 1.97 -2.40 5.48
N THR A 33 1.36 -2.30 6.66
CA THR A 33 0.66 -3.43 7.29
C THR A 33 -0.83 -3.44 6.94
N PRO A 34 -1.55 -4.56 7.16
CA PRO A 34 -3.02 -4.61 7.02
C PRO A 34 -3.73 -3.55 7.86
N ASP A 35 -3.25 -3.29 9.08
CA ASP A 35 -3.77 -2.22 9.94
C ASP A 35 -3.56 -0.83 9.33
N GLN A 36 -2.40 -0.58 8.73
CA GLN A 36 -2.13 0.69 8.03
C GLN A 36 -2.98 0.84 6.76
N TYR A 37 -3.21 -0.24 6.01
CA TYR A 37 -4.15 -0.22 4.89
C TYR A 37 -5.54 0.20 5.34
N LYS A 38 -6.01 -0.34 6.48
CA LYS A 38 -7.30 0.03 7.07
C LYS A 38 -7.34 1.49 7.52
N ASP A 39 -6.27 1.99 8.13
CA ASP A 39 -6.17 3.39 8.53
C ASP A 39 -6.20 4.35 7.32
N ILE A 40 -5.50 3.99 6.24
CA ILE A 40 -5.40 4.81 5.02
C ILE A 40 -6.69 4.78 4.19
N THR A 41 -7.27 3.60 3.98
CA THR A 41 -8.38 3.40 3.04
C THR A 41 -9.75 3.35 3.71
N GLY A 42 -9.79 3.15 5.03
CA GLY A 42 -11.01 2.84 5.78
C GLY A 42 -11.59 1.45 5.51
N LYS A 43 -10.89 0.59 4.75
CA LYS A 43 -11.34 -0.75 4.36
C LYS A 43 -10.47 -1.81 5.02
N ASP A 44 -11.07 -2.92 5.43
CA ASP A 44 -10.30 -4.09 5.86
C ASP A 44 -9.51 -4.65 4.67
N TYR A 45 -8.23 -4.92 4.89
CA TYR A 45 -7.38 -5.53 3.87
C TYR A 45 -7.86 -6.97 3.59
N GLN A 46 -8.31 -7.21 2.37
CA GLN A 46 -8.50 -8.56 1.84
C GLN A 46 -7.24 -8.95 1.08
N ALA A 47 -6.52 -9.95 1.62
CA ALA A 47 -5.48 -10.60 0.83
C ALA A 47 -6.12 -11.14 -0.46
N PRO A 48 -5.46 -10.97 -1.63
CA PRO A 48 -5.91 -11.63 -2.84
C PRO A 48 -5.96 -13.12 -2.54
N THR A 49 -7.15 -13.71 -2.58
CA THR A 49 -7.31 -15.16 -2.56
C THR A 49 -6.62 -15.66 -3.82
N GLU A 50 -5.40 -16.17 -3.64
CA GLU A 50 -4.69 -16.97 -4.62
C GLU A 50 -5.56 -18.22 -4.84
N ASN A 51 -6.47 -18.14 -5.81
CA ASN A 51 -7.20 -19.31 -6.25
C ASN A 51 -6.20 -20.15 -7.05
N GLU A 52 -5.89 -21.32 -6.47
CA GLU A 52 -5.01 -22.39 -6.97
C GLU A 52 -5.28 -22.80 -8.43
#